data_AF-A0A1S2GTI8-F1
#
_entry.id   AF-A0A1S2GTI8-F1
#
_cell.length_a   1.000
_cell.length_b   1.000
_cell.length_c   1.000
_cell.angle_alpha   90.00
_cell.angle_beta   90.00
_cell.angle_gamma   90.00
#
_symmetry.space_group_name_H-M   'P 1'
#
loop_
_entity.id
_entity.type
_entity.pdbx_description
1 polymer ?
#
loop_
_entity_poly.entity_id
_entity_poly.type
_entity_poly.pdbx_seq_one_letter_code
_entity_poly.pdbx_strand_id
1 'polypeptide(L)'
;MSAYLGVDLAWGLGTERRAPNETGLAALDEAGRVLDAGWARGVDDVTAWIADHLGPRTLIAVDASLVVTNPTGIREAERQVGQRYGRWKVAANPTNQASAASAGTQLLHRLTALGIGYVSDTTAMRERTGPAAFECYPYTTLVGVEELGYDEERPRYKRLDTALPAPEARRRRAVAFDELVRRLRTTPLDPPVVLDSHPLTASLADPSVLHGPTHKHREDLLDGVLCAWTAAFWERHGDQRVQVLGGDPGLPCDPVDEAARQPVVIAPARPSQRRPRG
;
A
#
# COMPACT_ATOMS: atom_id res chain seq x y z
N MET A 1 10.09 18.40 -5.86
CA MET A 1 9.95 17.08 -6.53
C MET A 1 9.63 16.05 -5.47
N SER A 2 8.76 15.08 -5.75
CA SER A 2 8.41 14.05 -4.77
C SER A 2 9.54 13.05 -4.59
N ALA A 3 9.74 12.57 -3.37
CA ALA A 3 10.64 11.46 -3.05
C ALA A 3 9.88 10.12 -3.05
N TYR A 4 8.62 10.15 -2.61
CA TYR A 4 7.79 8.97 -2.47
C TYR A 4 6.42 9.19 -3.08
N LEU A 5 5.92 8.19 -3.81
CA LEU A 5 4.55 8.17 -4.29
C LEU A 5 3.83 6.95 -3.71
N GLY A 6 2.56 7.12 -3.42
CA GLY A 6 1.69 6.07 -2.91
C GLY A 6 0.41 5.96 -3.73
N VAL A 7 0.02 4.73 -4.01
CA VAL A 7 -1.11 4.40 -4.88
C VAL A 7 -1.97 3.33 -4.21
N ASP A 8 -3.11 3.72 -3.63
CA ASP A 8 -4.17 2.79 -3.21
C ASP A 8 -5.01 2.42 -4.43
N LEU A 9 -4.47 1.53 -5.26
CA LEU A 9 -4.97 1.27 -6.60
C LEU A 9 -6.36 0.60 -6.53
N ALA A 10 -7.29 1.09 -7.34
CA ALA A 10 -8.52 0.34 -7.60
C ALA A 10 -8.22 -0.93 -8.42
N TRP A 11 -8.56 -2.11 -7.89
CA TRP A 11 -8.16 -3.39 -8.49
C TRP A 11 -8.82 -3.71 -9.85
N GLY A 12 -10.00 -3.15 -10.10
CA GLY A 12 -10.78 -3.41 -11.32
C GLY A 12 -10.60 -2.31 -12.36
N LEU A 13 -10.43 -2.70 -13.62
CA LEU A 13 -10.28 -1.79 -14.77
C LEU A 13 -11.56 -1.03 -15.14
N GLY A 14 -12.70 -1.42 -14.56
CA GLY A 14 -14.01 -1.05 -15.07
C GLY A 14 -14.43 -1.91 -16.26
N THR A 15 -15.55 -1.55 -16.86
CA THR A 15 -16.10 -2.12 -18.10
C THR A 15 -16.67 -0.99 -18.94
N GLU A 16 -17.07 -1.27 -20.18
CA GLU A 16 -17.76 -0.29 -21.04
C GLU A 16 -18.97 0.39 -20.35
N ARG A 17 -19.61 -0.30 -19.41
CA ARG A 17 -20.81 0.17 -18.70
C ARG A 17 -20.53 0.70 -17.29
N ARG A 18 -19.31 0.54 -16.78
CA ARG A 18 -18.97 0.89 -15.40
C ARG A 18 -17.55 1.43 -15.34
N ALA A 19 -17.41 2.70 -15.00
CA ALA A 19 -16.11 3.30 -14.74
C ALA A 19 -15.34 2.54 -13.64
N PRO A 20 -13.99 2.51 -13.71
CA PRO A 20 -13.18 1.99 -12.63
C PRO A 20 -13.49 2.73 -11.32
N ASN A 21 -13.27 2.02 -10.21
CA ASN A 21 -13.34 2.65 -8.91
C ASN A 21 -12.22 3.69 -8.78
N GLU A 22 -12.38 4.57 -7.81
CA GLU A 22 -11.40 5.57 -7.47
C GLU A 22 -10.13 4.95 -6.88
N THR A 23 -8.98 5.55 -7.21
CA THR A 23 -7.65 5.24 -6.68
C THR A 23 -7.19 6.45 -5.88
N GLY A 24 -6.75 6.23 -4.65
CA GLY A 24 -6.15 7.29 -3.84
C GLY A 24 -4.66 7.44 -4.10
N LEU A 25 -4.20 8.69 -4.13
CA LEU A 25 -2.85 9.07 -4.56
C LEU A 25 -2.24 10.06 -3.56
N ALA A 26 -0.96 9.89 -3.26
CA ALA A 26 -0.21 10.83 -2.43
C ALA A 26 1.25 10.92 -2.85
N ALA A 27 1.80 12.13 -2.82
CA ALA A 27 3.20 12.43 -3.07
C ALA A 27 3.83 13.02 -1.81
N LEU A 28 4.92 12.42 -1.33
CA LEU A 28 5.64 12.86 -0.14
C LEU A 28 7.07 13.30 -0.49
N ASP A 29 7.61 14.25 0.28
CA ASP A 29 9.04 14.57 0.31
C ASP A 29 9.81 13.67 1.31
N GLU A 30 11.14 13.80 1.35
CA GLU A 30 12.02 13.05 2.26
C GLU A 30 11.75 13.32 3.75
N ALA A 31 11.13 14.46 4.06
CA ALA A 31 10.75 14.86 5.40
C ALA A 31 9.31 14.45 5.75
N GLY A 32 8.66 13.64 4.90
CA GLY A 32 7.32 13.12 5.13
C GLY A 32 6.19 14.12 4.90
N ARG A 33 6.46 15.30 4.30
CA ARG A 33 5.42 16.26 3.95
C ARG A 33 4.70 15.80 2.70
N VAL A 34 3.37 15.79 2.76
CA VAL A 34 2.49 15.61 1.60
C VAL A 34 2.62 16.85 0.71
N LEU A 35 3.18 16.66 -0.48
CA LEU A 35 3.35 17.70 -1.50
C LEU A 35 2.12 17.86 -2.38
N ASP A 36 1.52 16.72 -2.74
CA ASP A 36 0.25 16.64 -3.45
C ASP A 36 -0.48 15.36 -3.01
N ALA A 37 -1.80 15.37 -3.11
CA ALA A 37 -2.62 14.20 -2.90
C ALA A 37 -3.92 14.35 -3.69
N GLY A 38 -4.59 13.24 -3.97
CA GLY A 38 -5.85 13.29 -4.68
C GLY A 38 -6.33 11.91 -5.09
N TRP A 39 -7.07 11.89 -6.18
CA TRP A 39 -7.66 10.67 -6.71
C TRP A 39 -7.64 10.66 -8.22
N ALA A 40 -7.54 9.45 -8.77
CA ALA A 40 -7.68 9.19 -10.20
C ALA A 40 -8.57 7.97 -10.43
N ARG A 41 -9.02 7.76 -11.67
CA ARG A 41 -9.87 6.61 -12.03
C ARG A 41 -9.30 5.91 -13.25
N GLY A 42 -8.85 4.68 -13.04
CA GLY A 42 -8.30 3.85 -14.10
C GLY A 42 -6.78 4.00 -14.23
N VAL A 43 -6.18 3.00 -14.87
CA VAL A 43 -4.73 2.83 -14.93
C VAL A 43 -4.06 3.99 -15.67
N ASP A 44 -4.68 4.51 -16.73
CA ASP A 44 -4.06 5.56 -17.55
C ASP A 44 -4.01 6.91 -16.79
N ASP A 45 -5.08 7.32 -16.10
CA ASP A 45 -5.09 8.54 -15.27
C ASP A 45 -4.13 8.42 -14.08
N VAL A 46 -4.06 7.25 -13.45
CA VAL A 46 -3.07 6.96 -12.39
C VAL A 46 -1.64 7.06 -12.94
N THR A 47 -1.39 6.53 -14.13
CA THR A 47 -0.09 6.61 -14.80
C THR A 47 0.30 8.06 -15.09
N ALA A 48 -0.63 8.87 -15.60
CA ALA A 48 -0.40 10.28 -15.88
C ALA A 48 -0.07 11.05 -14.59
N TRP A 49 -0.85 10.85 -13.53
CA TRP A 49 -0.58 11.48 -12.24
C TRP A 49 0.80 11.10 -11.68
N ILE A 50 1.21 9.82 -11.78
CA ILE A 50 2.55 9.39 -11.38
C ILE A 50 3.62 10.14 -12.18
N ALA A 51 3.49 10.20 -13.50
CA ALA A 51 4.45 10.85 -14.40
C ALA A 51 4.65 12.33 -14.06
N ASP A 52 3.57 13.05 -13.74
CA ASP A 52 3.60 14.47 -13.38
C ASP A 52 4.32 14.75 -12.05
N HIS A 53 4.45 13.73 -11.18
CA HIS A 53 5.03 13.86 -9.84
C HIS A 53 6.43 13.27 -9.70
N LEU A 54 6.99 12.65 -10.75
CA LEU A 54 8.30 12.00 -10.68
C LEU A 54 9.42 12.99 -10.31
N GLY A 55 10.22 12.59 -9.33
CA GLY A 55 11.58 13.05 -9.10
C GLY A 55 12.60 12.03 -9.60
N PRO A 56 13.91 12.34 -9.54
CA PRO A 56 14.96 11.53 -10.16
C PRO A 56 15.06 10.10 -9.64
N ARG A 57 14.73 9.86 -8.36
CA ARG A 57 14.82 8.55 -7.71
C ARG A 57 13.54 8.19 -6.95
N THR A 58 12.40 8.69 -7.39
CA THR A 58 11.13 8.49 -6.68
C THR A 58 10.83 7.01 -6.47
N LEU A 59 10.47 6.64 -5.25
CA LEU A 59 10.06 5.29 -4.91
C LEU A 59 8.54 5.22 -4.78
N ILE A 60 7.91 4.31 -5.54
CA ILE A 60 6.46 4.25 -5.76
C ILE A 60 5.91 2.98 -5.11
N ALA A 61 5.12 3.12 -4.07
CA ALA A 61 4.43 2.02 -3.42
C ALA A 61 3.01 1.86 -3.98
N VAL A 62 2.64 0.65 -4.38
CA VAL A 62 1.30 0.36 -4.94
C VAL A 62 0.60 -0.72 -4.10
N ASP A 63 -0.62 -0.45 -3.61
CA ASP A 63 -1.50 -1.44 -2.97
C ASP A 63 -2.26 -2.26 -4.03
N ALA A 64 -1.51 -3.05 -4.78
CA ALA A 64 -2.05 -4.04 -5.70
C ALA A 64 -0.98 -5.07 -6.09
N SER A 65 -1.44 -6.26 -6.46
CA SER A 65 -0.60 -7.29 -7.05
C SER A 65 0.01 -6.79 -8.37
N LEU A 66 1.32 -6.53 -8.39
CA LEU A 66 2.00 -5.98 -9.57
C LEU A 66 2.50 -7.11 -10.49
N VAL A 67 3.19 -8.09 -9.90
CA VAL A 67 3.70 -9.26 -10.61
C VAL A 67 2.88 -10.48 -10.19
N VAL A 68 2.24 -11.13 -11.16
CA VAL A 68 1.34 -12.28 -10.95
C VAL A 68 1.66 -13.37 -11.98
N THR A 69 2.31 -14.44 -11.53
CA THR A 69 2.79 -15.52 -12.41
C THR A 69 2.06 -16.84 -12.21
N ASN A 70 1.33 -16.99 -11.10
CA ASN A 70 0.55 -18.18 -10.81
C ASN A 70 -0.76 -18.20 -11.63
N PRO A 71 -1.07 -19.31 -12.35
CA PRO A 71 -2.30 -19.41 -13.12
C PRO A 71 -3.56 -19.38 -12.25
N THR A 72 -3.49 -20.02 -11.08
CA THR A 72 -4.59 -20.16 -10.11
C THR A 72 -4.08 -20.13 -8.67
N GLY A 73 -4.99 -20.02 -7.71
CA GLY A 73 -4.66 -20.14 -6.28
C GLY A 73 -4.13 -18.83 -5.68
N ILE A 74 -3.25 -18.98 -4.69
CA ILE A 74 -2.67 -17.90 -3.87
C ILE A 74 -1.17 -17.80 -4.15
N ARG A 75 -0.67 -16.56 -4.34
CA ARG A 75 0.77 -16.31 -4.45
C ARG A 75 1.47 -16.60 -3.13
N GLU A 76 2.75 -16.94 -3.22
CA GLU A 76 3.54 -17.23 -2.05
C GLU A 76 3.78 -15.98 -1.18
N ALA A 77 3.89 -14.80 -1.80
CA ALA A 77 3.89 -13.53 -1.07
C ALA A 77 2.62 -13.35 -0.22
N GLU A 78 1.44 -13.63 -0.78
CA GLU A 78 0.14 -13.53 -0.11
C GLU A 78 -0.01 -14.59 1.00
N ARG A 79 0.48 -15.81 0.77
CA ARG A 79 0.54 -16.87 1.78
C ARG A 79 1.40 -16.43 2.97
N GLN A 80 2.56 -15.85 2.70
CA GLN A 80 3.46 -15.37 3.74
C GLN A 80 2.88 -14.17 4.50
N VAL A 81 2.07 -13.31 3.86
CA VAL A 81 1.26 -12.31 4.59
C VAL A 81 0.38 -13.00 5.63
N GLY A 82 -0.39 -14.02 5.23
CA GLY A 82 -1.28 -14.75 6.14
C GLY A 82 -0.53 -15.46 7.28
N GLN A 83 0.62 -16.08 6.98
CA GLN A 83 1.44 -16.76 7.99
C GLN A 83 2.04 -15.79 9.02
N ARG A 84 2.52 -14.62 8.57
CA ARG A 84 3.32 -13.70 9.38
C ARG A 84 2.50 -12.61 10.07
N TYR A 85 1.36 -12.23 9.48
CA TYR A 85 0.52 -11.14 9.97
C TYR A 85 -0.90 -11.59 10.36
N GLY A 86 -1.25 -12.86 10.15
CA GLY A 86 -2.58 -13.41 10.44
C GLY A 86 -3.03 -13.26 11.90
N ARG A 87 -2.09 -13.28 12.86
CA ARG A 87 -2.37 -13.00 14.28
C ARG A 87 -3.06 -11.64 14.47
N TRP A 88 -2.71 -10.63 13.67
CA TRP A 88 -3.29 -9.29 13.70
C TRP A 88 -4.50 -9.13 12.75
N LYS A 89 -5.07 -10.25 12.29
CA LYS A 89 -6.21 -10.31 11.35
C LYS A 89 -5.90 -9.68 9.98
N VAL A 90 -4.64 -9.73 9.57
CA VAL A 90 -4.16 -9.28 8.26
C VAL A 90 -3.94 -10.50 7.37
N ALA A 91 -4.61 -10.50 6.21
CA ALA A 91 -4.41 -11.46 5.13
C ALA A 91 -4.65 -10.71 3.80
N ALA A 92 -3.87 -11.04 2.77
CA ALA A 92 -4.08 -10.51 1.43
C ALA A 92 -5.17 -11.31 0.71
N ASN A 93 -5.95 -10.66 -0.16
CA ASN A 93 -6.86 -11.41 -1.04
C ASN A 93 -6.00 -12.12 -2.11
N PRO A 94 -6.25 -13.41 -2.39
CA PRO A 94 -5.51 -14.12 -3.44
C PRO A 94 -5.65 -13.45 -4.80
N THR A 95 -4.52 -13.27 -5.50
CA THR A 95 -4.49 -12.86 -6.90
C THR A 95 -3.80 -13.92 -7.74
N ASN A 96 -4.30 -14.15 -8.95
CA ASN A 96 -3.76 -15.07 -9.94
C ASN A 96 -4.11 -14.57 -11.34
N GLN A 97 -3.57 -15.20 -12.38
CA GLN A 97 -3.78 -14.77 -13.77
C GLN A 97 -5.25 -14.86 -14.22
N ALA A 98 -6.08 -15.69 -13.58
CA ALA A 98 -7.52 -15.77 -13.83
C ALA A 98 -8.33 -14.69 -13.09
N SER A 99 -7.70 -13.88 -12.24
CA SER A 99 -8.37 -12.85 -11.45
C SER A 99 -8.77 -11.66 -12.31
N ALA A 100 -10.00 -11.17 -12.14
CA ALA A 100 -10.46 -9.93 -12.77
C ALA A 100 -9.72 -8.67 -12.25
N ALA A 101 -8.97 -8.81 -11.15
CA ALA A 101 -8.16 -7.78 -10.51
C ALA A 101 -6.79 -7.61 -11.20
N SER A 102 -6.78 -7.13 -12.44
CA SER A 102 -5.57 -6.99 -13.26
C SER A 102 -5.01 -5.57 -13.36
N ALA A 103 -5.60 -4.60 -12.65
CA ALA A 103 -5.15 -3.21 -12.68
C ALA A 103 -3.69 -3.03 -12.25
N GLY A 104 -3.23 -3.80 -11.25
CA GLY A 104 -1.84 -3.74 -10.76
C GLY A 104 -0.82 -4.14 -11.85
N THR A 105 -1.02 -5.29 -12.50
CA THR A 105 -0.17 -5.74 -13.61
C THR A 105 -0.20 -4.77 -14.80
N GLN A 106 -1.37 -4.20 -15.14
CA GLN A 106 -1.45 -3.21 -16.20
C GLN A 106 -0.76 -1.90 -15.84
N LEU A 107 -0.88 -1.44 -14.60
CA LEU A 107 -0.15 -0.28 -14.12
C LEU A 107 1.35 -0.53 -14.22
N LEU A 108 1.86 -1.67 -13.73
CA LEU A 108 3.28 -2.00 -13.84
C LEU A 108 3.77 -1.97 -15.30
N HIS A 109 2.99 -2.49 -16.25
CA HIS A 109 3.33 -2.40 -17.67
C HIS A 109 3.43 -0.95 -18.18
N ARG A 110 2.49 -0.08 -17.79
CA ARG A 110 2.54 1.35 -18.13
C ARG A 110 3.76 2.04 -17.50
N LEU A 111 4.05 1.76 -16.22
CA LEU A 111 5.22 2.32 -15.55
C LEU A 111 6.53 1.87 -16.19
N THR A 112 6.64 0.58 -16.56
CA THR A 112 7.81 0.06 -17.29
C THR A 112 8.00 0.77 -18.64
N ALA A 113 6.90 1.04 -19.37
CA ALA A 113 6.96 1.79 -20.62
C ALA A 113 7.45 3.25 -20.45
N LEU A 114 7.29 3.84 -19.26
CA LEU A 114 7.84 5.14 -18.87
C LEU A 114 9.30 5.06 -18.39
N GLY A 115 9.92 3.88 -18.41
CA GLY A 115 11.28 3.68 -17.88
C GLY A 115 11.37 3.60 -16.35
N ILE A 116 10.23 3.44 -15.66
CA ILE A 116 10.20 3.25 -14.21
C ILE A 116 10.53 1.78 -13.90
N GLY A 117 11.54 1.57 -13.06
CA GLY A 117 11.99 0.24 -12.66
C GLY A 117 11.01 -0.48 -11.73
N TYR A 118 11.22 -1.78 -11.54
CA TYR A 118 10.57 -2.55 -10.49
C TYR A 118 11.63 -3.04 -9.51
N VAL A 119 11.39 -2.88 -8.21
CA VAL A 119 12.32 -3.35 -7.16
C VAL A 119 11.61 -4.34 -6.24
N SER A 120 12.27 -5.46 -6.00
CA SER A 120 11.74 -6.56 -5.16
C SER A 120 12.61 -6.87 -3.95
N ASP A 121 13.73 -6.17 -3.76
CA ASP A 121 14.63 -6.37 -2.63
C ASP A 121 15.30 -5.05 -2.20
N THR A 122 15.85 -5.05 -0.99
CA THR A 122 16.43 -3.85 -0.36
C THR A 122 17.70 -3.37 -1.08
N THR A 123 18.48 -4.26 -1.69
CA THR A 123 19.68 -3.89 -2.44
C THR A 123 19.29 -3.14 -3.70
N ALA A 124 18.39 -3.70 -4.51
CA ALA A 124 17.88 -3.07 -5.72
C ALA A 124 17.21 -1.72 -5.42
N MET A 125 16.44 -1.63 -4.33
CA MET A 125 15.84 -0.37 -3.87
C MET A 125 16.91 0.69 -3.55
N ARG A 126 17.99 0.33 -2.86
CA ARG A 126 19.08 1.27 -2.49
C ARG A 126 19.91 1.71 -3.69
N GLU A 127 20.20 0.78 -4.59
CA GLU A 127 21.08 0.99 -5.75
C GLU A 127 20.38 1.65 -6.95
N ARG A 128 19.05 1.78 -6.92
CA ARG A 128 18.27 2.39 -8.01
C ARG A 128 18.85 3.73 -8.46
N THR A 129 19.00 3.91 -9.76
CA THR A 129 19.50 5.15 -10.38
C THR A 129 18.37 6.03 -10.93
N GLY A 130 17.16 5.48 -11.04
CA GLY A 130 15.95 6.16 -11.50
C GLY A 130 14.75 5.89 -10.58
N PRO A 131 13.55 6.33 -10.98
CA PRO A 131 12.32 5.98 -10.29
C PRO A 131 12.06 4.47 -10.32
N ALA A 132 11.47 3.95 -9.26
CA ALA A 132 11.11 2.54 -9.17
C ALA A 132 9.80 2.33 -8.43
N ALA A 133 9.06 1.28 -8.82
CA ALA A 133 7.84 0.85 -8.17
C ALA A 133 8.01 -0.48 -7.45
N PHE A 134 7.20 -0.69 -6.42
CA PHE A 134 7.09 -1.95 -5.70
C PHE A 134 5.67 -2.19 -5.19
N GLU A 135 5.35 -3.46 -4.94
CA GLU A 135 4.09 -3.88 -4.36
C GLU A 135 4.13 -3.79 -2.84
N CYS A 136 3.14 -3.11 -2.26
CA CYS A 136 2.97 -2.98 -0.81
C CYS A 136 1.57 -3.45 -0.39
N TYR A 137 1.35 -3.58 0.91
CA TYR A 137 0.02 -3.85 1.46
C TYR A 137 -0.17 -3.03 2.73
N PRO A 138 -0.89 -1.89 2.72
CA PRO A 138 -0.95 -0.94 3.85
C PRO A 138 -1.32 -1.56 5.20
N TYR A 139 -2.10 -2.65 5.22
CA TYR A 139 -2.38 -3.35 6.48
C TYR A 139 -1.15 -3.99 7.13
N THR A 140 -0.16 -4.46 6.36
CA THR A 140 1.11 -4.94 6.95
C THR A 140 1.91 -3.78 7.52
N THR A 141 1.89 -2.61 6.88
CA THR A 141 2.47 -1.37 7.43
C THR A 141 1.85 -1.02 8.79
N LEU A 142 0.52 -0.98 8.86
CA LEU A 142 -0.20 -0.58 10.07
C LEU A 142 0.12 -1.46 11.28
N VAL A 143 0.20 -2.77 11.11
CA VAL A 143 0.51 -3.69 12.21
C VAL A 143 2.02 -3.94 12.36
N GLY A 144 2.82 -3.64 11.33
CA GLY A 144 4.25 -3.86 11.26
C GLY A 144 5.09 -2.76 11.90
N VAL A 145 4.56 -1.53 11.93
CA VAL A 145 5.15 -0.42 12.67
C VAL A 145 4.64 -0.47 14.12
N GLU A 146 5.55 -0.63 15.07
CA GLU A 146 5.23 -0.81 16.50
C GLU A 146 4.60 0.43 17.10
N GLU A 147 5.08 1.60 16.70
CA GLU A 147 4.70 2.92 17.17
C GLU A 147 3.22 3.24 16.88
N LEU A 148 2.62 2.57 15.88
CA LEU A 148 1.19 2.69 15.60
C LEU A 148 0.32 1.92 16.61
N GLY A 149 0.90 1.07 17.46
CA GLY A 149 0.23 0.48 18.62
C GLY A 149 -0.93 -0.47 18.29
N TYR A 150 -0.87 -1.14 17.13
CA TYR A 150 -1.83 -2.19 16.74
C TYR A 150 -1.32 -3.57 17.15
N ASP A 151 -1.17 -3.79 18.46
CA ASP A 151 -0.55 -4.99 19.02
C ASP A 151 -1.46 -6.23 19.00
N GLU A 152 -2.77 -6.02 18.94
CA GLU A 152 -3.79 -7.08 18.95
C GLU A 152 -4.35 -7.36 17.55
N GLU A 153 -4.84 -6.32 16.87
CA GLU A 153 -5.41 -6.43 15.52
C GLU A 153 -5.23 -5.14 14.73
N ARG A 154 -5.27 -5.26 13.40
CA ARG A 154 -5.33 -4.12 12.47
C ARG A 154 -6.55 -3.22 12.78
N PRO A 155 -6.48 -1.90 12.48
CA PRO A 155 -7.65 -1.05 12.59
C PRO A 155 -8.76 -1.48 11.62
N ARG A 156 -10.01 -1.42 12.09
CA ARG A 156 -11.21 -1.76 11.31
C ARG A 156 -11.78 -0.54 10.58
N TYR A 157 -10.93 0.16 9.84
CA TYR A 157 -11.33 1.40 9.17
C TYR A 157 -11.92 1.16 7.78
N LYS A 158 -11.59 0.10 7.01
CA LYS A 158 -12.13 -0.12 5.64
C LYS A 158 -13.39 -0.98 5.51
N ARG A 159 -13.56 -2.02 6.34
CA ARG A 159 -14.64 -3.02 6.20
C ARG A 159 -15.59 -2.96 7.39
N LEU A 160 -16.89 -3.02 7.13
CA LEU A 160 -17.90 -3.12 8.18
C LEU A 160 -17.80 -4.47 8.88
N ASP A 161 -17.97 -4.45 10.20
CA ASP A 161 -18.14 -5.66 10.98
C ASP A 161 -19.57 -6.21 10.77
N THR A 162 -19.66 -7.34 10.07
CA THR A 162 -20.95 -7.97 9.74
C THR A 162 -21.61 -8.65 10.92
N ALA A 163 -20.91 -8.80 12.06
CA ALA A 163 -21.50 -9.30 13.30
C ALA A 163 -22.32 -8.22 14.04
N LEU A 164 -22.23 -6.95 13.62
CA LEU A 164 -22.92 -5.82 14.24
C LEU A 164 -24.05 -5.28 13.37
N PRO A 165 -25.08 -4.65 13.96
CA PRO A 165 -26.04 -3.87 13.19
C PRO A 165 -25.35 -2.79 12.35
N ALA A 166 -25.80 -2.61 11.10
CA ALA A 166 -25.13 -1.72 10.14
C ALA A 166 -24.86 -0.28 10.65
N PRO A 167 -25.76 0.39 11.40
CA PRO A 167 -25.47 1.71 11.96
C PRO A 167 -24.28 1.70 12.94
N GLU A 168 -24.23 0.71 13.82
CA GLU A 168 -23.14 0.56 14.79
C GLU A 168 -21.83 0.18 14.11
N ALA A 169 -21.87 -0.71 13.10
CA ALA A 169 -20.70 -1.05 12.30
C ALA A 169 -20.10 0.18 11.59
N ARG A 170 -20.94 1.06 11.03
CA ARG A 170 -20.49 2.33 10.41
C ARG A 170 -19.88 3.28 11.42
N ARG A 171 -20.48 3.41 12.61
CA ARG A 171 -19.95 4.22 13.70
C ARG A 171 -18.57 3.72 14.16
N ARG A 172 -18.41 2.42 14.39
CA ARG A 172 -17.12 1.84 14.77
C ARG A 172 -16.05 2.02 13.71
N ARG A 173 -16.43 1.89 12.43
CA ARG A 173 -15.54 2.14 11.29
C ARG A 173 -15.07 3.60 11.25
N ALA A 174 -15.97 4.57 11.43
CA ALA A 174 -15.64 5.99 11.51
C ALA A 174 -14.67 6.28 12.67
N VAL A 175 -14.95 5.77 13.87
CA VAL A 175 -14.06 5.89 15.04
C VAL A 175 -12.68 5.27 14.77
N ALA A 176 -12.63 4.09 14.15
CA ALA A 176 -11.36 3.44 13.81
C ALA A 176 -10.55 4.22 12.76
N PHE A 177 -11.22 4.88 11.81
CA PHE A 177 -10.58 5.77 10.84
C PHE A 177 -10.01 7.02 11.54
N ASP A 178 -10.82 7.72 12.32
CA ASP A 178 -10.42 8.95 13.02
C ASP A 178 -9.27 8.67 14.01
N GLU A 179 -9.31 7.53 14.70
CA GLU A 179 -8.21 7.08 15.56
C GLU A 179 -6.93 6.81 14.79
N LEU A 180 -7.01 6.20 13.60
CA LEU A 180 -5.84 5.97 12.75
C LEU A 180 -5.25 7.32 12.28
N VAL A 181 -6.07 8.25 11.81
CA VAL A 181 -5.62 9.60 11.42
C VAL A 181 -4.96 10.30 12.61
N ARG A 182 -5.57 10.25 13.80
CA ARG A 182 -5.00 10.81 15.02
C ARG A 182 -3.63 10.20 15.33
N ARG A 183 -3.50 8.87 15.28
CA ARG A 183 -2.21 8.18 15.52
C ARG A 183 -1.14 8.65 14.54
N LEU A 184 -1.43 8.69 13.25
CA LEU A 184 -0.47 9.16 12.23
C LEU A 184 0.00 10.60 12.47
N ARG A 185 -0.83 11.45 13.09
CA ARG A 185 -0.51 12.85 13.40
C ARG A 185 0.28 13.01 14.70
N THR A 186 -0.04 12.22 15.72
CA THR A 186 0.47 12.43 17.08
C THR A 186 1.59 11.48 17.47
N THR A 187 1.72 10.34 16.80
CA THR A 187 2.79 9.38 17.07
C THR A 187 4.10 9.91 16.47
N PRO A 188 5.21 9.88 17.24
CA PRO A 188 6.52 10.24 16.71
C PRO A 188 7.06 9.13 15.80
N LEU A 189 6.62 9.13 14.55
CA LEU A 189 7.00 8.16 13.53
C LEU A 189 8.36 8.51 12.91
N ASP A 190 9.15 7.49 12.57
CA ASP A 190 10.40 7.62 11.81
C ASP A 190 10.33 6.71 10.56
N PRO A 191 10.38 7.25 9.33
CA PRO A 191 10.34 8.67 9.02
C PRO A 191 9.00 9.32 9.42
N PRO A 192 8.96 10.64 9.65
CA PRO A 192 7.71 11.32 9.97
C PRO A 192 6.72 11.26 8.78
N VAL A 193 5.45 11.54 9.07
CA VAL A 193 4.42 11.83 8.08
C VAL A 193 3.64 13.06 8.53
N VAL A 194 3.56 14.09 7.68
CA VAL A 194 3.00 15.40 8.04
C VAL A 194 1.74 15.64 7.21
N LEU A 195 0.61 15.08 7.66
CA LEU A 195 -0.67 15.19 6.95
C LEU A 195 -1.14 16.63 6.73
N ASP A 196 -0.75 17.56 7.60
CA ASP A 196 -1.18 18.98 7.53
C ASP A 196 -0.50 19.81 6.45
N SER A 197 0.50 19.24 5.77
CA SER A 197 1.23 19.95 4.71
C SER A 197 0.45 20.08 3.40
N HIS A 198 -0.64 19.32 3.23
CA HIS A 198 -1.53 19.42 2.07
C HIS A 198 -3.00 19.55 2.50
N PRO A 199 -3.82 20.44 1.90
CA PRO A 199 -5.19 20.69 2.34
C PRO A 199 -6.09 19.46 2.38
N LEU A 200 -5.97 18.55 1.40
CA LEU A 200 -6.81 17.34 1.35
C LEU A 200 -6.49 16.38 2.51
N THR A 201 -5.22 16.15 2.81
CA THR A 201 -4.83 15.28 3.93
C THR A 201 -4.99 15.99 5.28
N ALA A 202 -4.92 17.32 5.31
CA ALA A 202 -5.28 18.12 6.47
C ALA A 202 -6.76 17.92 6.85
N SER A 203 -7.66 17.90 5.85
CA SER A 203 -9.11 17.70 6.04
C SER A 203 -9.49 16.33 6.64
N LEU A 204 -8.56 15.37 6.66
CA LEU A 204 -8.77 14.08 7.36
C LEU A 204 -8.89 14.26 8.88
N ALA A 205 -8.47 15.41 9.44
CA ALA A 205 -8.69 15.75 10.84
C ALA A 205 -10.17 15.99 11.19
N ASP A 206 -11.00 16.34 10.19
CA ASP A 206 -12.44 16.49 10.41
C ASP A 206 -13.04 15.13 10.77
N PRO A 207 -13.96 15.03 11.74
CA PRO A 207 -14.57 13.77 12.14
C PRO A 207 -15.21 13.04 10.95
N SER A 208 -14.98 11.73 10.86
CA SER A 208 -15.56 10.94 9.78
C SER A 208 -17.07 10.88 9.89
N VAL A 209 -17.76 11.23 8.81
CA VAL A 209 -19.22 11.15 8.72
C VAL A 209 -19.68 9.72 8.44
N LEU A 210 -20.87 9.35 8.91
CA LEU A 210 -21.42 7.98 8.83
C LEU A 210 -21.90 7.57 7.42
N HIS A 211 -21.59 8.34 6.37
CA HIS A 211 -22.20 8.22 5.05
C HIS A 211 -21.25 7.59 4.03
N GLY A 212 -21.76 6.59 3.31
CA GLY A 212 -21.01 5.58 2.55
C GLY A 212 -19.90 6.10 1.62
N PRO A 213 -20.21 6.67 0.44
CA PRO A 213 -19.19 7.01 -0.56
C PRO A 213 -18.11 7.99 -0.04
N THR A 214 -18.50 8.94 0.81
CA THR A 214 -17.59 9.90 1.45
C THR A 214 -16.54 9.22 2.32
N HIS A 215 -16.94 8.17 3.05
CA HIS A 215 -16.02 7.43 3.90
C HIS A 215 -14.99 6.66 3.06
N LYS A 216 -15.41 6.01 1.97
CA LYS A 216 -14.48 5.34 1.04
C LYS A 216 -13.51 6.33 0.38
N HIS A 217 -13.99 7.49 -0.02
CA HIS A 217 -13.16 8.55 -0.60
C HIS A 217 -12.01 8.99 0.36
N ARG A 218 -12.32 9.14 1.65
CA ARG A 218 -11.34 9.45 2.70
C ARG A 218 -10.38 8.30 2.98
N GLU A 219 -10.85 7.06 2.93
CA GLU A 219 -10.01 5.86 3.02
C GLU A 219 -8.99 5.80 1.90
N ASP A 220 -9.45 5.88 0.66
CA ASP A 220 -8.58 5.75 -0.51
C ASP A 220 -7.46 6.82 -0.43
N LEU A 221 -7.78 8.07 -0.01
CA LEU A 221 -6.78 9.12 0.23
C LEU A 221 -5.77 8.76 1.32
N LEU A 222 -6.25 8.30 2.48
CA LEU A 222 -5.37 7.92 3.59
C LEU A 222 -4.47 6.73 3.21
N ASP A 223 -5.00 5.78 2.46
CA ASP A 223 -4.26 4.61 1.98
C ASP A 223 -3.21 4.98 0.93
N GLY A 224 -3.49 5.95 0.06
CA GLY A 224 -2.47 6.55 -0.80
C GLY A 224 -1.32 7.11 0.02
N VAL A 225 -1.60 7.83 1.12
CA VAL A 225 -0.56 8.32 2.04
C VAL A 225 0.19 7.18 2.73
N LEU A 226 -0.52 6.15 3.21
CA LEU A 226 0.11 4.99 3.83
C LEU A 226 1.01 4.23 2.86
N CYS A 227 0.64 4.11 1.60
CA CYS A 227 1.50 3.56 0.55
C CYS A 227 2.78 4.40 0.43
N ALA A 228 2.66 5.71 0.23
CA ALA A 228 3.81 6.60 0.07
C ALA A 228 4.73 6.55 1.30
N TRP A 229 4.15 6.53 2.50
CA TRP A 229 4.89 6.40 3.74
C TRP A 229 5.53 5.02 3.92
N THR A 230 4.95 3.96 3.37
CA THR A 230 5.59 2.63 3.31
C THR A 230 6.86 2.66 2.48
N ALA A 231 6.89 3.41 1.37
CA ALA A 231 8.10 3.62 0.57
C ALA A 231 9.18 4.34 1.39
N ALA A 232 8.81 5.44 2.07
CA ALA A 232 9.72 6.19 2.93
C ALA A 232 10.27 5.31 4.07
N PHE A 233 9.42 4.51 4.70
CA PHE A 233 9.79 3.62 5.79
C PHE A 233 10.76 2.52 5.33
N TRP A 234 10.52 1.93 4.14
CA TRP A 234 11.43 0.94 3.58
C TRP A 234 12.78 1.52 3.20
N GLU A 235 12.81 2.69 2.57
CA GLU A 235 14.08 3.36 2.25
C GLU A 235 14.87 3.72 3.51
N ARG A 236 14.20 4.24 4.54
CA ARG A 236 14.79 4.63 5.82
C ARG A 236 15.42 3.45 6.55
N HIS A 237 14.69 2.34 6.68
CA HIS A 237 15.05 1.26 7.60
C HIS A 237 15.58 -0.01 6.94
N GLY A 238 15.30 -0.21 5.65
CA GLY A 238 15.60 -1.46 4.94
C GLY A 238 15.17 -2.71 5.71
N ASP A 239 15.96 -3.77 5.60
CA ASP A 239 15.64 -5.08 6.18
C ASP A 239 15.62 -5.10 7.72
N GLN A 240 16.05 -4.04 8.40
CA GLN A 240 15.98 -3.96 9.87
C GLN A 240 14.52 -3.91 10.33
N ARG A 241 13.67 -3.15 9.64
CA ARG A 241 12.25 -2.99 9.99
C ARG A 241 11.29 -3.38 8.88
N VAL A 242 11.80 -3.81 7.73
CA VAL A 242 11.00 -4.31 6.61
C VAL A 242 11.40 -5.75 6.28
N GLN A 243 10.48 -6.52 5.72
CA GLN A 243 10.73 -7.83 5.14
C GLN A 243 10.12 -7.93 3.75
N VAL A 244 10.79 -8.70 2.89
CA VAL A 244 10.31 -9.04 1.54
C VAL A 244 9.59 -10.38 1.62
N LEU A 245 8.29 -10.39 1.40
CA LEU A 245 7.47 -11.60 1.39
C LEU A 245 7.45 -12.21 0.00
N GLY A 246 7.72 -13.51 -0.13
CA GLY A 246 7.93 -14.19 -1.42
C GLY A 246 9.34 -14.04 -2.01
N GLY A 247 10.21 -13.27 -1.35
CA GLY A 247 11.57 -12.96 -1.81
C GLY A 247 12.70 -13.87 -1.27
N ASP A 248 12.42 -14.69 -0.26
CA ASP A 248 13.44 -15.49 0.43
C ASP A 248 13.83 -16.75 -0.37
N PRO A 249 15.10 -16.91 -0.80
CA PRO A 249 15.54 -18.09 -1.56
C PRO A 249 15.44 -19.42 -0.78
N GLY A 250 15.38 -19.37 0.55
CA GLY A 250 15.21 -20.54 1.42
C GLY A 250 13.76 -20.94 1.65
N LEU A 251 12.80 -20.26 1.03
CA LEU A 251 11.38 -20.54 1.10
C LEU A 251 10.81 -20.86 -0.29
N PRO A 252 9.62 -21.48 -0.36
CA PRO A 252 8.85 -21.45 -1.58
C PRO A 252 8.75 -20.02 -2.10
N CYS A 253 8.81 -19.86 -3.42
CA CYS A 253 8.59 -18.61 -4.12
C CYS A 253 7.86 -18.89 -5.43
N ASP A 254 7.11 -17.90 -5.91
CA ASP A 254 6.53 -17.94 -7.25
C ASP A 254 7.62 -17.72 -8.30
N PRO A 255 7.47 -18.29 -9.52
CA PRO A 255 8.40 -18.01 -10.60
C PRO A 255 8.42 -16.51 -10.94
N VAL A 256 9.58 -16.02 -11.39
CA VAL A 256 9.71 -14.68 -11.96
C VAL A 256 8.91 -14.55 -13.25
N ASP A 257 8.54 -13.33 -13.63
CA ASP A 257 7.89 -13.08 -14.90
C ASP A 257 8.89 -13.02 -16.08
N GLU A 258 8.38 -12.76 -17.29
CA GLU A 258 9.19 -12.69 -18.52
C GLU A 258 10.28 -11.61 -18.49
N ALA A 259 10.12 -10.58 -17.64
CA ALA A 259 11.10 -9.53 -17.41
C ALA A 259 12.02 -9.82 -16.21
N ALA A 260 12.04 -11.07 -15.74
CA ALA A 260 12.77 -11.53 -14.55
C ALA A 260 12.39 -10.80 -13.25
N ARG A 261 11.17 -10.26 -13.16
CA ARG A 261 10.66 -9.61 -11.94
C ARG A 261 10.07 -10.62 -10.99
N GLN A 262 10.40 -10.51 -9.71
CA GLN A 262 9.92 -11.43 -8.68
C GLN A 262 8.58 -10.99 -8.09
N PRO A 263 7.58 -11.89 -7.94
CA PRO A 263 6.34 -11.61 -7.21
C PRO A 263 6.60 -11.50 -5.70
N VAL A 264 6.63 -10.27 -5.18
CA VAL A 264 6.87 -10.02 -3.76
C VAL A 264 5.91 -8.98 -3.18
N VAL A 265 5.75 -8.99 -1.87
CA VAL A 265 5.12 -7.89 -1.11
C VAL A 265 6.15 -7.34 -0.14
N ILE A 266 6.40 -6.03 -0.21
CA ILE A 266 7.24 -5.32 0.76
C ILE A 266 6.38 -4.96 1.97
N ALA A 267 6.80 -5.40 3.16
CA ALA A 267 6.00 -5.30 4.36
C ALA A 267 6.83 -4.86 5.57
N PRO A 268 6.52 -3.71 6.19
CA PRO A 268 7.05 -3.36 7.51
C PRO A 268 6.77 -4.46 8.52
N ALA A 269 7.73 -4.71 9.41
CA ALA A 269 7.77 -5.91 10.22
C ALA A 269 8.40 -5.68 11.59
N ARG A 270 7.67 -6.13 12.61
CA ARG A 270 8.15 -6.36 13.96
C ARG A 270 9.00 -7.62 14.03
N PRO A 271 9.88 -7.78 15.04
CA PRO A 271 10.58 -9.04 15.28
C PRO A 271 9.63 -10.24 15.38
N SER A 272 8.47 -10.09 16.02
CA SER A 272 7.47 -11.16 16.18
C SER A 272 6.73 -11.56 14.91
N GLN A 273 6.83 -10.76 13.83
CA GLN A 273 6.22 -11.04 12.52
C GLN A 273 7.22 -11.67 11.56
N ARG A 274 8.50 -11.71 11.93
CA ARG A 274 9.52 -12.40 11.15
C ARG A 274 9.46 -13.88 11.48
N ARG A 275 9.82 -14.71 10.50
CA ARG A 275 10.06 -16.12 10.77
C ARG A 275 11.17 -16.24 11.82
N PRO A 276 11.07 -17.13 12.82
CA PRO A 276 12.20 -17.48 13.65
C PRO A 276 13.36 -17.89 12.73
N ARG A 277 14.52 -17.24 12.86
CA ARG A 277 15.74 -17.77 12.25
C ARG A 277 16.01 -19.11 12.95
N GLY A 278 15.85 -20.20 12.20
CA GLY A 278 16.21 -21.54 12.69
C GLY A 278 17.69 -21.64 12.99
#